data_AF-A0A966QTH7-F1
#
_entry.id   AF-A0A966QTH7-F1
#
_cell.length_a   1.000
_cell.length_b   1.000
_cell.length_c   1.000
_cell.angle_alpha   90.00
_cell.angle_beta   90.00
_cell.angle_gamma   90.00
#
_symmetry.space_group_name_H-M   'P 1'
#
loop_
_entity.id
_entity.type
_entity.pdbx_description
1 polymer ?
#
loop_
_entity_poly.entity_id
_entity_poly.type
_entity_poly.pdbx_seq_one_letter_code
_entity_poly.pdbx_strand_id
1 'polypeptide(L)'
;MKLKPLHVVLIGLAGGIAAFGVFAFTASTDQDASVEGASEFQNVVVEGDALPEFTDGTDAAIGMTAPVLKGFGFLGNEVNTTPGTPMLLVFLAHWCPHCQAEVPVLVKWNQSMLVPDNLDVIAVATGLVAEGGVD
;
A
#
# COMPACT_ATOMS: atom_id res chain seq x y z
N MET A 1 -32.33 -1.45 5.64
CA MET A 1 -31.29 -0.41 5.48
C MET A 1 -30.96 0.12 6.88
N LYS A 2 -29.92 -0.43 7.53
CA LYS A 2 -29.51 -0.03 8.88
C LYS A 2 -28.33 0.93 8.73
N LEU A 3 -28.59 2.23 8.80
CA LEU A 3 -27.56 3.24 8.97
C LEU A 3 -26.93 3.05 10.36
N LYS A 4 -25.60 2.98 10.44
CA LYS A 4 -24.87 3.02 11.71
C LYS A 4 -24.30 4.43 11.92
N PRO A 5 -24.38 4.96 13.16
CA PRO A 5 -24.01 6.34 13.47
C PRO A 5 -22.50 6.56 13.36
N LEU A 6 -22.16 7.68 12.73
CA LEU A 6 -20.83 8.27 12.61
C LEU A 6 -20.34 8.70 14.00
N HIS A 7 -19.36 7.99 14.55
CA HIS A 7 -18.70 8.39 15.80
C HIS A 7 -17.44 9.18 15.47
N VAL A 8 -17.51 10.50 15.64
CA VAL A 8 -16.35 11.39 15.67
C VAL A 8 -15.64 11.17 17.00
N VAL A 9 -14.45 10.61 16.98
CA VAL A 9 -13.62 10.36 18.16
C VAL A 9 -12.32 11.16 18.04
N LEU A 10 -12.30 12.31 18.70
CA LEU A 10 -11.07 13.04 19.05
C LEU A 10 -10.45 12.33 20.27
N ILE A 11 -9.31 11.65 20.12
CA ILE A 11 -8.54 11.17 21.26
C ILE A 11 -7.09 11.64 21.11
N GLY A 12 -6.76 12.66 21.90
CA GLY A 12 -5.41 12.89 22.37
C GLY A 12 -5.11 11.93 23.53
N LEU A 13 -3.97 11.26 23.41
CA LEU A 13 -3.20 10.48 24.38
C LEU A 13 -3.85 9.34 25.21
N ALA A 14 -3.13 8.22 25.15
CA ALA A 14 -2.98 7.13 26.13
C ALA A 14 -4.10 6.07 26.25
N GLY A 15 -3.87 4.93 25.57
CA GLY A 15 -4.25 3.61 26.09
C GLY A 15 -5.11 2.73 25.17
N GLY A 16 -4.52 1.64 24.67
CA GLY A 16 -5.21 0.34 24.55
C GLY A 16 -5.99 0.02 23.26
N ILE A 17 -5.29 -0.58 22.29
CA ILE A 17 -5.69 -1.65 21.34
C ILE A 17 -7.19 -1.79 20.99
N ALA A 18 -7.51 -1.46 19.74
CA ALA A 18 -8.37 -2.26 18.85
C ALA A 18 -8.08 -1.85 17.40
N ALA A 19 -7.24 -2.63 16.73
CA ALA A 19 -6.85 -2.43 15.34
C ALA A 19 -8.04 -2.67 14.40
N PHE A 20 -8.59 -1.60 13.83
CA PHE A 20 -9.28 -1.59 12.55
C PHE A 20 -8.76 -0.38 11.78
N GLY A 21 -7.68 -0.59 11.03
CA GLY A 21 -6.98 0.47 10.31
C GLY A 21 -7.79 0.95 9.11
N VAL A 22 -8.50 2.06 9.27
CA VAL A 22 -8.90 2.90 8.13
C VAL A 22 -7.74 3.86 7.88
N PHE A 23 -6.95 3.61 6.83
CA PHE A 23 -5.95 4.57 6.38
C PHE A 23 -6.65 5.70 5.60
N ALA A 24 -7.04 6.75 6.32
CA ALA A 24 -7.37 8.03 5.72
C ALA A 24 -6.06 8.84 5.57
N PHE A 25 -5.65 9.17 4.35
CA PHE A 25 -4.62 10.16 4.11
C PHE A 25 -5.16 11.54 4.57
N THR A 26 -4.87 11.95 5.80
CA THR A 26 -5.00 13.36 6.21
C THR A 26 -3.70 14.08 5.89
N ALA A 27 -3.72 14.93 4.87
CA ALA A 27 -2.68 15.95 4.71
C ALA A 27 -2.86 16.97 5.84
N SER A 28 -2.13 16.76 6.94
CA SER A 28 -2.03 17.72 8.04
C SER A 28 -0.61 18.27 8.03
N THR A 29 -0.48 19.55 7.66
CA THR A 29 0.70 20.37 7.95
C THR A 29 0.82 20.54 9.47
N ASP A 30 1.66 19.75 10.12
CA ASP A 30 2.75 20.20 11.02
C ASP A 30 3.47 19.00 11.66
N GLN A 31 4.80 19.00 11.47
CA GLN A 31 5.87 18.48 12.33
C GLN A 31 5.93 16.98 12.67
N ASP A 32 6.88 16.30 12.02
CA ASP A 32 7.73 15.23 12.56
C ASP A 32 7.10 14.36 13.67
N ALA A 33 6.03 13.66 13.31
CA ALA A 33 5.77 12.39 13.97
C ALA A 33 6.75 11.37 13.38
N SER A 34 7.99 11.40 13.84
CA SER A 34 8.91 10.27 13.63
C SER A 34 8.30 9.07 14.34
N VAL A 35 7.54 8.27 13.61
CA VAL A 35 7.16 6.93 14.06
C VAL A 35 8.48 6.18 14.17
N GLU A 36 8.88 5.77 15.38
CA GLU A 36 10.08 4.95 15.53
C GLU A 36 9.95 3.72 14.61
N GLY A 37 10.89 3.57 13.66
CA GLY A 37 10.87 2.51 12.66
C GLY A 37 10.27 2.87 11.29
N ALA A 38 9.72 4.08 11.11
CA ALA A 38 9.36 4.58 9.78
C ALA A 38 10.63 4.82 8.94
N SER A 39 10.64 4.25 7.74
CA SER A 39 11.70 4.39 6.75
C SER A 39 11.11 4.09 5.39
N GLU A 40 11.55 4.83 4.38
CA GLU A 40 11.23 4.57 2.97
C GLU A 40 11.93 3.30 2.46
N PHE A 41 13.06 2.92 3.07
CA PHE A 41 13.76 1.67 2.84
C PHE A 41 13.44 0.70 3.97
N GLN A 42 12.57 -0.26 3.67
CA GLN A 42 12.23 -1.37 4.55
C GLN A 42 12.66 -2.68 3.90
N ASN A 43 13.06 -3.65 4.71
CA ASN A 43 13.35 -4.99 4.19
C ASN A 43 12.03 -5.68 3.77
N VAL A 44 12.00 -6.19 2.54
CA VAL A 44 10.89 -7.00 2.01
C VAL A 44 11.43 -8.37 1.64
N VAL A 45 10.80 -9.42 2.16
CA VAL A 45 11.07 -10.81 1.80
C VAL A 45 10.06 -11.24 0.74
N VAL A 46 10.56 -11.83 -0.34
CA VAL A 46 9.75 -12.42 -1.40
C VAL A 46 9.81 -13.93 -1.28
N GLU A 47 8.65 -14.59 -1.17
CA GLU A 47 8.52 -16.04 -1.08
C GLU A 47 7.70 -16.57 -2.26
N GLY A 48 8.11 -17.72 -2.81
CA GLY A 48 7.44 -18.38 -3.94
C GLY A 48 8.19 -18.22 -5.26
N ASP A 49 7.61 -18.80 -6.31
CA ASP A 49 8.20 -18.79 -7.65
C ASP A 49 7.95 -17.44 -8.36
N ALA A 50 8.97 -16.92 -9.03
CA ALA A 50 8.82 -15.73 -9.84
C ALA A 50 7.80 -15.95 -10.97
N LEU A 51 6.98 -14.93 -11.24
CA LEU A 51 6.08 -14.95 -12.39
C LEU A 51 6.88 -14.82 -13.69
N PRO A 52 6.41 -15.42 -14.80
CA PRO A 52 6.96 -15.15 -16.12
C PRO A 52 6.95 -13.64 -16.41
N GLU A 53 8.01 -13.14 -17.03
CA GLU A 53 8.04 -11.76 -17.49
C GLU A 53 6.94 -11.54 -18.53
N PHE A 54 6.23 -10.42 -18.41
CA PHE A 54 5.24 -10.05 -19.40
C PHE A 54 5.94 -9.67 -20.71
N THR A 55 5.59 -10.39 -21.77
CA THR A 55 5.95 -10.04 -23.14
C THR A 55 4.72 -9.57 -23.91
N ASP A 56 4.91 -9.10 -25.14
CA ASP A 56 3.79 -8.74 -26.00
C ASP A 56 2.77 -9.90 -26.15
N GLY A 57 1.47 -9.55 -26.21
CA GLY A 57 0.39 -10.51 -26.41
C GLY A 57 -0.34 -10.92 -25.12
N THR A 58 -0.62 -12.21 -24.97
CA THR A 58 -1.34 -12.73 -23.79
C THR A 58 -0.37 -12.94 -22.63
N ASP A 59 -0.73 -12.41 -21.46
CA ASP A 59 0.07 -12.58 -20.24
C ASP A 59 0.01 -14.04 -19.74
N ALA A 60 1.17 -14.71 -19.76
CA ALA A 60 1.33 -16.08 -19.32
C ALA A 60 1.22 -16.25 -17.79
N ALA A 61 1.35 -15.17 -17.02
CA ALA A 61 1.20 -15.19 -15.56
C ALA A 61 -0.26 -15.31 -15.11
N ILE A 62 -1.24 -15.11 -16.00
CA ILE A 62 -2.67 -15.19 -15.66
C ILE A 62 -3.01 -16.60 -15.16
N GLY A 63 -3.56 -16.66 -13.94
CA GLY A 63 -3.96 -17.90 -13.27
C GLY A 63 -2.85 -18.58 -12.47
N MET A 64 -1.62 -18.06 -12.51
CA MET A 64 -0.53 -18.50 -11.63
C MET A 64 -0.67 -17.91 -10.22
N THR A 65 -0.06 -18.56 -9.24
CA THR A 65 0.06 -18.02 -7.88
C THR A 65 1.12 -16.92 -7.87
N ALA A 66 0.75 -15.71 -7.43
CA ALA A 66 1.70 -14.63 -7.24
C ALA A 66 2.65 -14.90 -6.05
N PRO A 67 3.92 -14.48 -6.12
CA PRO A 67 4.82 -14.47 -4.97
C PRO A 67 4.23 -13.70 -3.79
N VAL A 68 4.58 -14.14 -2.58
CA VAL A 68 4.19 -13.48 -1.34
C VAL A 68 5.26 -12.48 -0.94
N LEU A 69 4.84 -11.24 -0.66
CA LEU A 69 5.65 -10.17 -0.11
C LEU A 69 5.38 -10.07 1.39
N LYS A 70 6.43 -10.09 2.21
CA LYS A 70 6.37 -9.87 3.67
C LYS A 70 7.35 -8.78 4.07
N GLY A 71 6.90 -7.81 4.85
CA GLY A 71 7.77 -6.72 5.31
C GLY A 71 6.98 -5.62 5.98
N PHE A 72 7.47 -4.38 5.84
CA PHE A 72 6.86 -3.20 6.44
C PHE A 72 6.63 -2.10 5.40
N GLY A 73 5.54 -1.35 5.55
CA GLY A 73 5.30 -0.11 4.82
C GLY A 73 6.09 1.06 5.39
N PHE A 74 5.99 2.23 4.75
CA PHE A 74 6.77 3.42 5.15
C PHE A 74 6.52 3.89 6.58
N LEU A 75 5.32 3.62 7.11
CA LEU A 75 4.92 3.98 8.47
C LEU A 75 5.24 2.86 9.48
N GLY A 76 6.01 1.84 9.09
CA GLY A 76 6.35 0.69 9.95
C GLY A 76 5.20 -0.30 10.14
N ASN A 77 4.09 -0.18 9.41
CA ASN A 77 3.00 -1.15 9.46
C ASN A 77 3.41 -2.44 8.73
N GLU A 78 3.15 -3.59 9.34
CA GLU A 78 3.39 -4.89 8.70
C GLU A 78 2.54 -5.04 7.44
N VAL A 79 3.14 -5.58 6.39
CA VAL A 79 2.50 -5.91 5.12
C VAL A 79 2.78 -7.37 4.80
N ASN A 80 1.73 -8.11 4.46
CA ASN A 80 1.81 -9.51 4.05
C ASN A 80 0.77 -9.76 2.94
N THR A 81 1.23 -10.26 1.79
CA THR A 81 0.35 -10.53 0.63
C THR A 81 -0.03 -12.01 0.46
N THR A 82 -0.02 -12.77 1.56
CA THR A 82 -0.47 -14.18 1.53
C THR A 82 -1.89 -14.26 0.97
N PRO A 83 -2.16 -15.11 -0.05
CA PRO A 83 -3.48 -15.18 -0.68
C PRO A 83 -4.62 -15.42 0.32
N GLY A 84 -5.69 -14.63 0.19
CA GLY A 84 -6.89 -14.71 1.03
C GLY A 84 -7.95 -13.72 0.56
N THR A 85 -7.81 -12.46 1.00
CA THR A 85 -8.57 -11.34 0.43
C THR A 85 -8.08 -11.08 -1.01
N PRO A 86 -8.97 -10.78 -1.98
CA PRO A 86 -8.54 -10.20 -3.25
C PRO A 86 -7.65 -8.99 -3.04
N MET A 87 -6.51 -8.95 -3.75
CA MET A 87 -5.52 -7.88 -3.64
C MET A 87 -5.22 -7.30 -5.01
N LEU A 88 -5.09 -5.97 -5.06
CA LEU A 88 -4.49 -5.24 -6.17
C LEU A 88 -3.15 -4.67 -5.70
N LEU A 89 -2.06 -5.23 -6.19
CA LEU A 89 -0.72 -4.69 -5.99
C LEU A 89 -0.40 -3.74 -7.15
N VAL A 90 -0.08 -2.49 -6.84
CA VAL A 90 0.25 -1.46 -7.84
C VAL A 90 1.71 -1.06 -7.68
N PHE A 91 2.56 -1.50 -8.61
CA PHE A 91 3.98 -1.14 -8.63
C PHE A 91 4.16 0.23 -9.31
N LEU A 92 4.74 1.18 -8.59
CA LEU A 92 4.85 2.57 -9.01
C LEU A 92 6.27 3.08 -8.78
N ALA A 93 6.75 3.97 -9.64
CA ALA A 93 8.01 4.67 -9.45
C ALA A 93 7.78 6.19 -9.51
N HIS A 94 8.44 6.92 -8.60
CA HIS A 94 8.24 8.37 -8.47
C HIS A 94 8.77 9.16 -9.67
N TRP A 95 9.72 8.61 -10.42
CA TRP A 95 10.27 9.22 -11.64
C TRP A 95 9.46 8.89 -12.90
N CYS A 96 8.52 7.94 -12.83
CA CYS A 96 7.73 7.53 -13.99
C CYS A 96 6.51 8.47 -14.17
N PRO A 97 6.39 9.22 -15.28
CA PRO A 97 5.29 10.17 -15.47
C PRO A 97 3.94 9.47 -15.56
N HIS A 98 3.88 8.25 -16.08
CA HIS A 98 2.66 7.45 -16.11
C HIS A 98 2.23 7.02 -14.70
N CYS A 99 3.17 6.61 -13.85
CA CYS A 99 2.88 6.29 -12.45
C CYS A 99 2.41 7.53 -11.68
N GLN A 100 3.04 8.69 -11.90
CA GLN A 100 2.58 9.95 -11.28
C GLN A 100 1.16 10.33 -11.70
N ALA A 101 0.78 10.07 -12.96
CA ALA A 101 -0.57 10.29 -13.44
C ALA A 101 -1.58 9.28 -12.85
N GLU A 102 -1.15 8.05 -12.54
CA GLU A 102 -1.99 6.99 -11.99
C GLU A 102 -2.34 7.20 -10.51
N VAL A 103 -1.38 7.65 -9.69
CA VAL A 103 -1.60 7.89 -8.24
C VAL A 103 -2.87 8.73 -7.94
N PRO A 104 -3.10 9.91 -8.54
CA PRO A 104 -4.31 10.69 -8.26
C PRO A 104 -5.59 10.00 -8.73
N VAL A 105 -5.53 9.11 -9.75
CA VAL A 105 -6.68 8.30 -10.17
C VAL A 105 -7.04 7.27 -9.09
N LEU A 106 -6.04 6.57 -8.54
CA LEU A 106 -6.24 5.61 -7.45
C LEU A 106 -6.77 6.29 -6.17
N VAL A 107 -6.24 7.47 -5.82
CA VAL A 107 -6.73 8.26 -4.69
C VAL A 107 -8.18 8.67 -4.91
N LYS A 108 -8.54 9.15 -6.10
CA LYS A 108 -9.92 9.51 -6.45
C LYS A 108 -10.84 8.30 -6.40
N TRP A 109 -10.39 7.14 -6.88
CA TRP A 109 -11.16 5.90 -6.82
C TRP A 109 -11.46 5.51 -5.36
N ASN A 110 -10.47 5.57 -4.48
CA ASN A 110 -10.65 5.35 -3.04
C ASN A 110 -11.66 6.34 -2.43
N GLN A 111 -11.48 7.65 -2.70
CA GLN A 111 -12.37 8.71 -2.18
C GLN A 111 -13.81 8.61 -2.72
N SER A 112 -14.00 8.02 -3.90
CA SER A 112 -15.32 7.85 -4.50
C SER A 112 -16.17 6.76 -3.83
N MET A 113 -15.60 5.98 -2.91
CA MET A 113 -16.24 4.80 -2.29
C MET A 113 -16.68 3.75 -3.33
N LEU A 114 -15.95 3.67 -4.45
CA LEU A 114 -16.17 2.68 -5.52
C LEU A 114 -15.15 1.54 -5.49
N VAL A 115 -14.20 1.55 -4.54
CA VAL A 115 -13.34 0.39 -4.28
C VAL A 115 -14.22 -0.71 -3.67
N PRO A 116 -14.20 -1.96 -4.20
CA PRO A 116 -14.95 -3.06 -3.61
C PRO A 116 -14.58 -3.27 -2.13
N ASP A 117 -15.58 -3.53 -1.29
CA ASP A 117 -15.41 -3.69 0.17
C ASP A 117 -14.42 -4.79 0.58
N ASN A 118 -14.11 -5.72 -0.32
CA ASN A 118 -13.24 -6.88 -0.10
C ASN A 118 -12.00 -6.88 -1.00
N LEU A 119 -11.57 -5.71 -1.47
CA LEU A 119 -10.34 -5.55 -2.25
C LEU A 119 -9.31 -4.75 -1.46
N ASP A 120 -8.20 -5.38 -1.14
CA ASP A 120 -7.04 -4.69 -0.57
C ASP A 120 -6.22 -4.08 -1.71
N VAL A 121 -6.03 -2.76 -1.70
CA VAL A 121 -5.21 -2.05 -2.69
C VAL A 121 -3.91 -1.60 -2.03
N ILE A 122 -2.78 -2.12 -2.51
CA ILE A 122 -1.45 -1.87 -1.95
C ILE A 122 -0.56 -1.26 -3.03
N ALA A 123 -0.07 -0.05 -2.79
CA ALA A 123 0.93 0.58 -3.65
C ALA A 123 2.34 0.14 -3.21
N VAL A 124 3.12 -0.37 -4.16
CA VAL A 124 4.53 -0.75 -3.96
C VAL A 124 5.40 0.27 -4.64
N ALA A 125 6.12 1.06 -3.85
CA ALA A 125 7.10 2.01 -4.36
C ALA A 125 8.35 1.28 -4.84
N THR A 126 8.76 1.55 -6.07
CA THR A 126 9.94 0.98 -6.74
C THR A 126 10.87 2.10 -7.20
N GLY A 127 12.13 1.77 -7.43
CA GLY A 127 13.13 2.74 -7.93
C GLY A 127 13.40 3.88 -6.96
N LEU A 128 13.34 3.61 -5.65
CA LEU A 128 13.85 4.51 -4.62
C LEU A 128 15.38 4.41 -4.61
N VAL A 129 16.06 5.54 -4.62
CA VAL A 129 17.51 5.61 -4.45
C VAL A 129 17.80 6.13 -3.05
N ALA A 130 18.57 5.36 -2.27
CA ALA A 130 19.02 5.83 -0.97
C ALA A 130 20.02 6.97 -1.17
N GLU A 131 19.98 7.99 -0.32
CA GLU A 131 20.98 9.06 -0.39
C GLU A 131 22.40 8.46 -0.29
N GLY A 132 23.19 8.66 -1.35
CA GLY A 132 24.56 8.13 -1.47
C GLY A 132 24.73 6.86 -2.32
N GLY A 133 23.65 6.29 -2.88
CA GLY A 133 23.74 5.22 -3.87
C GLY A 133 24.14 5.77 -5.24
N VAL A 134 25.36 5.47 -5.70
CA VAL A 134 25.76 5.61 -7.10
C VAL A 134 25.46 4.30 -7.82
N ASP A 135 24.76 4.42 -8.94
CA ASP A 135 24.41 3.34 -9.87
C ASP A 135 25.64 2.56 -10.37
#